data_AF-M6W0T6-F1
#
_entry.id   AF-M6W0T6-F1
#
_cell.length_a   1.000
_cell.length_b   1.000
_cell.length_c   1.000
_cell.angle_alpha   90.00
_cell.angle_beta   90.00
_cell.angle_gamma   90.00
#
_symmetry.space_group_name_H-M   'P 1'
#
loop_
_entity.id
_entity.type
_entity.pdbx_description
1 polymer ?
#
loop_
_entity_poly.entity_id
_entity_poly.type
_entity_poly.pdbx_seq_one_letter_code
_entity_poly.pdbx_strand_id
1 'polypeptide(L)'
;MSLSQIWTLKSKAGISDDNFRALILDISNEQTESTKELSKFQTEKLIETIYKLHPELKKKKIGERTPNKYSSIPKNVFKLRSLVTPDQNELIRNLVTALILSSEYKNLSVDSLPLKMFKRKLNELSRHEAQSVTEALKGMLIRANQEQFDQYFKNGITRSESVLRILRLILVRGMGI
;
A
#
# COMPACT_ATOMS: atom_id res chain seq x y z
N MET A 1 14.69 -37.13 -10.56
CA MET A 1 13.46 -36.34 -10.76
C MET A 1 12.41 -36.93 -9.82
N SER A 2 11.67 -36.10 -9.08
CA SER A 2 10.73 -36.56 -8.05
C SER A 2 9.30 -36.69 -8.60
N LEU A 3 8.52 -37.63 -8.07
CA LEU A 3 7.09 -37.81 -8.39
C LEU A 3 6.30 -36.48 -8.29
N SER A 4 6.65 -35.64 -7.32
CA SER A 4 6.05 -34.31 -7.14
C SER A 4 6.19 -33.40 -8.37
N GLN A 5 7.26 -33.54 -9.15
CA GLN A 5 7.47 -32.74 -10.36
C GLN A 5 6.49 -33.15 -11.47
N ILE A 6 6.17 -34.44 -11.59
CA ILE A 6 5.23 -34.97 -12.58
C ILE A 6 3.81 -34.47 -12.28
N TRP A 7 3.38 -34.56 -11.02
CA TRP A 7 2.08 -34.05 -10.58
C TRP A 7 1.96 -32.53 -10.75
N THR A 8 3.05 -31.80 -10.53
CA THR A 8 3.11 -30.36 -10.81
C THR A 8 2.98 -30.07 -12.30
N LEU A 9 3.59 -30.87 -13.18
CA LEU A 9 3.48 -30.73 -14.62
C LEU A 9 2.06 -31.04 -15.11
N LYS A 10 1.45 -32.14 -14.64
CA LYS A 10 0.04 -32.46 -14.89
C LYS A 10 -0.88 -31.28 -14.56
N SER A 11 -0.76 -30.75 -13.33
CA SER A 11 -1.60 -29.64 -12.88
C SER A 11 -1.43 -28.39 -13.73
N LYS A 12 -0.19 -28.06 -14.13
CA LYS A 12 0.09 -26.89 -14.98
C LYS A 12 -0.36 -27.06 -16.42
N ALA A 13 -0.35 -28.29 -16.93
CA ALA A 13 -0.86 -28.64 -18.24
C ALA A 13 -2.40 -28.63 -18.29
N GLY A 14 -3.09 -28.56 -17.14
CA GLY A 14 -4.55 -28.64 -17.07
C GLY A 14 -5.10 -30.02 -17.48
N ILE A 15 -4.27 -31.07 -17.44
CA ILE A 15 -4.67 -32.42 -17.81
C ILE A 15 -5.54 -33.00 -16.69
N SER A 16 -6.74 -33.49 -17.03
CA SER A 16 -7.62 -34.19 -16.09
C SER A 16 -6.98 -35.47 -15.55
N ASP A 17 -7.46 -35.96 -14.41
CA ASP A 17 -6.96 -37.19 -13.80
C ASP A 17 -7.09 -38.40 -14.73
N ASP A 18 -8.21 -38.52 -15.44
CA ASP A 18 -8.48 -39.63 -16.36
C ASP A 18 -7.56 -39.60 -17.58
N ASN A 19 -7.38 -38.42 -18.20
CA ASN A 19 -6.47 -38.26 -19.33
C ASN A 19 -5.01 -38.47 -18.91
N PHE A 20 -4.67 -38.08 -17.69
CA PHE A 20 -3.33 -38.31 -17.14
C PHE A 20 -3.06 -39.80 -16.89
N ARG A 21 -4.05 -40.55 -16.37
CA ARG A 21 -3.94 -42.02 -16.22
C ARG A 21 -3.86 -42.74 -17.56
N ALA A 22 -4.61 -42.32 -18.56
CA ALA A 22 -4.52 -42.86 -19.91
C ALA A 22 -3.12 -42.68 -20.52
N LEU A 23 -2.49 -41.51 -20.31
CA LEU A 23 -1.10 -41.28 -20.73
C LEU A 23 -0.09 -42.16 -19.98
N ILE A 24 -0.34 -42.46 -18.70
CA ILE A 24 0.50 -43.36 -17.91
C ILE A 24 0.36 -44.80 -18.40
N LEU A 25 -0.86 -45.25 -18.72
CA LEU A 25 -1.13 -46.57 -19.29
C LEU A 25 -0.42 -46.74 -20.64
N ASP A 26 -0.57 -45.79 -21.56
CA ASP A 26 0.08 -45.83 -22.87
C ASP A 26 1.61 -45.90 -22.76
N ILE A 27 2.20 -45.13 -21.83
CA ILE A 27 3.66 -45.08 -21.64
C ILE A 27 4.20 -46.27 -20.85
N SER A 28 3.36 -46.89 -20.02
CA SER A 28 3.70 -48.12 -19.27
C SER A 28 3.40 -49.40 -20.06
N ASN A 29 2.90 -49.31 -21.29
CA ASN A 29 2.39 -50.44 -22.06
C ASN A 29 1.28 -51.22 -21.31
N GLU A 30 0.30 -50.48 -20.77
CA GLU A 30 -0.88 -50.99 -20.03
C GLU A 30 -0.56 -51.71 -18.71
N GLN A 31 0.66 -51.55 -18.18
CA GLN A 31 1.09 -52.26 -16.98
C GLN A 31 0.64 -51.58 -15.68
N THR A 32 0.43 -50.26 -15.68
CA THR A 32 0.05 -49.51 -14.48
C THR A 32 -0.58 -48.16 -14.79
N GLU A 33 -1.47 -47.68 -13.91
CA GLU A 33 -2.00 -46.32 -13.90
C GLU A 33 -1.26 -45.41 -12.90
N SER A 34 -0.31 -45.98 -12.15
CA SER A 34 0.33 -45.33 -11.02
C SER A 34 1.69 -44.74 -11.42
N THR A 35 1.83 -43.42 -11.22
CA THR A 35 3.13 -42.74 -11.37
C THR A 35 4.23 -43.29 -10.46
N LYS A 36 3.90 -44.00 -9.38
CA LYS A 36 4.88 -44.58 -8.43
C LYS A 36 5.58 -45.83 -8.96
N GLU A 37 4.95 -46.52 -9.90
CA GLU A 37 5.43 -47.79 -10.46
C GLU A 37 6.17 -47.60 -11.78
N LEU A 38 6.23 -46.36 -12.27
CA LEU A 38 6.97 -46.02 -13.47
C LEU A 38 8.48 -46.13 -13.25
N SER A 39 9.15 -46.81 -14.17
CA SER A 39 10.60 -46.75 -14.28
C SER A 39 11.07 -45.33 -14.59
N LYS A 40 12.36 -45.06 -14.34
CA LYS A 40 12.97 -43.76 -14.64
C LYS A 40 12.83 -43.39 -16.12
N PHE A 41 12.98 -44.36 -17.02
CA PHE A 41 12.83 -44.16 -18.46
C PHE A 41 11.39 -43.83 -18.86
N GLN A 42 10.40 -44.54 -18.31
CA GLN A 42 8.98 -44.25 -18.54
C GLN A 42 8.57 -42.88 -17.98
N THR A 43 9.14 -42.50 -16.84
CA THR A 43 8.95 -41.17 -16.25
C THR A 43 9.46 -40.05 -17.16
N GLU A 44 10.65 -40.23 -17.74
CA GLU A 44 11.23 -39.27 -18.68
C GLU A 44 10.39 -39.18 -19.96
N LYS A 45 9.95 -40.32 -20.51
CA LYS A 45 9.05 -40.38 -21.66
C LYS A 45 7.71 -39.69 -21.41
N LEU A 46 7.12 -39.86 -20.22
CA LEU A 46 5.89 -39.18 -19.80
C LEU A 46 6.06 -37.66 -19.78
N ILE A 47 7.17 -37.19 -19.23
CA ILE A 47 7.48 -35.75 -19.18
C ILE A 47 7.67 -35.19 -20.60
N GLU A 48 8.38 -35.92 -21.47
CA GLU A 48 8.55 -35.52 -22.86
C GLU A 48 7.21 -35.44 -23.61
N THR A 49 6.32 -36.41 -23.41
CA THR A 49 4.97 -36.38 -24.00
C THR A 49 4.18 -35.18 -23.50
N ILE A 50 4.21 -34.88 -22.20
CA ILE A 50 3.55 -33.69 -21.63
C ILE A 50 4.14 -32.41 -22.25
N TYR A 51 5.46 -32.30 -22.41
CA TYR A 51 6.07 -31.13 -23.05
C TYR A 51 5.83 -31.04 -24.56
N LYS A 52 5.62 -32.16 -25.24
CA LYS A 52 5.21 -32.16 -26.66
C LYS A 52 3.79 -31.64 -26.82
N LEU A 53 2.89 -32.02 -25.91
CA LEU A 53 1.51 -31.54 -25.88
C LEU A 53 1.41 -30.09 -25.41
N HIS A 54 2.28 -29.70 -24.47
CA HIS A 54 2.28 -28.38 -23.83
C HIS A 54 3.68 -27.74 -23.89
N PRO A 55 4.14 -27.32 -25.09
CA PRO A 55 5.47 -26.73 -25.28
C PRO A 55 5.68 -25.43 -24.48
N GLU A 56 4.61 -24.73 -24.09
CA GLU A 56 4.62 -23.58 -23.19
C GLU A 56 5.22 -23.91 -21.80
N LEU A 57 5.12 -25.15 -21.35
CA LEU A 57 5.67 -25.60 -20.07
C LEU A 57 7.19 -25.80 -20.13
N LYS A 58 7.76 -25.97 -21.33
CA LYS A 58 9.21 -26.14 -21.55
C LYS A 58 9.99 -24.84 -21.36
N LYS A 59 9.31 -23.68 -21.27
CA LYS A 59 9.97 -22.39 -21.09
C LYS A 59 10.83 -22.41 -19.82
N LYS A 60 12.15 -22.25 -20.03
CA LYS A 60 13.11 -21.95 -18.97
C LYS A 60 12.54 -20.81 -18.14
N LYS A 61 12.57 -20.97 -16.82
CA LYS A 61 12.49 -19.84 -15.90
C LYS A 61 13.66 -18.91 -16.20
N ILE A 62 13.47 -17.97 -17.11
CA ILE A 62 14.06 -16.64 -16.95
C ILE A 62 13.50 -16.20 -15.61
N GLY A 63 14.40 -15.99 -14.65
CA GLY A 63 14.08 -15.96 -13.22
C GLY A 63 13.15 -14.83 -12.82
N GLU A 64 11.85 -15.00 -13.01
CA GLU A 64 10.81 -14.27 -12.29
C GLU A 64 10.32 -15.17 -11.15
N ARG A 65 11.21 -15.42 -10.19
CA ARG A 65 10.86 -16.13 -8.95
C ARG A 65 11.08 -15.25 -7.74
N THR A 66 10.44 -14.10 -7.82
CA THR A 66 9.84 -13.32 -6.74
C THR A 66 8.98 -12.31 -7.50
N PRO A 67 7.70 -12.04 -7.17
CA PRO A 67 7.13 -10.78 -7.62
C PRO A 67 8.14 -9.73 -7.17
N ASN A 68 8.74 -8.98 -8.10
CA ASN A 68 9.82 -8.02 -7.83
C ASN A 68 9.59 -7.48 -6.43
N LYS A 69 10.36 -7.97 -5.44
CA LYS A 69 10.29 -7.44 -4.09
C LYS A 69 10.60 -5.98 -4.35
N TYR A 70 9.60 -5.10 -4.23
CA TYR A 70 9.66 -3.72 -4.73
C TYR A 70 11.09 -3.26 -4.55
N SER A 71 11.78 -2.96 -5.66
CA SER A 71 13.22 -2.69 -5.63
C SER A 71 13.46 -1.85 -4.40
N SER A 72 14.18 -2.39 -3.40
CA SER A 72 14.30 -1.70 -2.12
C SER A 72 14.76 -0.30 -2.46
N ILE A 73 13.92 0.70 -2.17
CA ILE A 73 14.12 2.06 -2.65
C ILE A 73 15.58 2.37 -2.38
N PRO A 74 16.42 2.58 -3.42
CA PRO A 74 17.85 2.74 -3.21
C PRO A 74 18.02 3.80 -2.13
N LYS A 75 18.89 3.57 -1.13
CA LYS A 75 19.13 4.56 -0.08
C LYS A 75 19.57 5.92 -0.67
N ASN A 76 19.89 6.01 -1.96
CA ASN A 76 20.17 7.25 -2.67
C ASN A 76 18.97 7.90 -3.39
N VAL A 77 17.75 7.36 -3.27
CA VAL A 77 16.49 8.04 -3.67
C VAL A 77 15.93 8.92 -2.53
N PHE A 78 16.76 9.29 -1.54
CA PHE A 78 16.48 10.42 -0.63
C PHE A 78 16.29 11.78 -1.36
N LYS A 79 16.30 11.79 -2.70
CA LYS A 79 15.73 12.87 -3.52
C LYS A 79 14.21 12.77 -3.75
N LEU A 80 13.47 11.98 -2.96
CA LEU A 80 12.05 12.23 -2.76
C LEU A 80 11.91 13.56 -2.00
N ARG A 81 12.11 14.67 -2.72
CA ARG A 81 11.71 16.00 -2.27
C ARG A 81 10.25 15.89 -1.83
N SER A 82 9.99 16.37 -0.62
CA SER A 82 8.72 16.42 0.11
C SER A 82 7.46 15.97 -0.63
N LEU A 83 6.73 15.07 0.04
CA LEU A 83 5.49 14.48 -0.44
C LEU A 83 4.24 15.12 0.19
N VAL A 84 4.35 16.31 0.81
CA VAL A 84 3.16 17.04 1.32
C VAL A 84 2.23 17.29 0.13
N THR A 85 1.02 16.73 0.20
CA THR A 85 0.06 16.91 -0.89
C THR A 85 -0.43 18.36 -0.92
N PRO A 86 -0.88 18.87 -2.09
CA PRO A 86 -1.48 20.20 -2.17
C PRO A 86 -2.57 20.42 -1.10
N ASP A 87 -3.44 19.44 -0.91
CA ASP A 87 -4.52 19.47 0.09
C ASP A 87 -3.99 19.58 1.53
N GLN A 88 -2.92 18.84 1.87
CA GLN A 88 -2.30 18.93 3.20
C GLN A 88 -1.68 20.31 3.43
N ASN A 89 -1.03 20.86 2.41
CA ASN A 89 -0.42 22.20 2.49
C ASN A 89 -1.51 23.27 2.65
N GLU A 90 -2.61 23.19 1.89
CA GLU A 90 -3.73 24.10 2.00
C GLU A 90 -4.38 24.02 3.39
N LEU A 91 -4.67 22.82 3.88
CA LEU A 91 -5.24 22.62 5.20
C LEU A 91 -4.36 23.20 6.32
N ILE A 92 -3.04 22.96 6.25
CA ILE A 92 -2.09 23.50 7.23
C ILE A 92 -2.07 25.03 7.19
N ARG A 93 -2.06 25.63 6.00
CA ARG A 93 -2.14 27.09 5.84
C ARG A 93 -3.43 27.64 6.44
N ASN A 94 -4.56 27.03 6.13
CA ASN A 94 -5.88 27.43 6.64
C ASN A 94 -5.94 27.34 8.18
N LEU A 95 -5.39 26.28 8.77
CA LEU A 95 -5.29 26.13 10.22
C LEU A 95 -4.41 27.20 10.85
N VAL A 96 -3.25 27.50 10.26
CA VAL A 96 -2.36 28.57 10.73
C VAL A 96 -3.05 29.92 10.65
N THR A 97 -3.68 30.25 9.52
CA THR A 97 -4.44 31.50 9.35
C THR A 97 -5.56 31.61 10.38
N ALA A 98 -6.35 30.56 10.60
CA ALA A 98 -7.40 30.57 11.60
C ALA A 98 -6.85 30.73 13.03
N LEU A 99 -5.71 30.13 13.35
CA LEU A 99 -5.06 30.31 14.66
C LEU A 99 -4.55 31.75 14.85
N ILE A 100 -4.00 32.38 13.81
CA ILE A 100 -3.60 33.80 13.85
C ILE A 100 -4.81 34.71 14.07
N LEU A 101 -5.93 34.41 13.41
CA LEU A 101 -7.16 35.20 13.51
C LEU A 101 -7.91 34.99 14.83
N SER A 102 -7.84 33.80 15.42
CA SER A 102 -8.66 33.43 16.60
C SER A 102 -7.96 33.65 17.94
N SER A 103 -6.65 33.91 17.99
CA SER A 103 -5.94 33.94 19.28
C SER A 103 -4.67 34.79 19.33
N GLU A 104 -3.93 34.66 20.43
CA GLU A 104 -2.60 35.25 20.67
C GLU A 104 -1.48 34.68 19.78
N TYR A 105 -1.76 33.67 18.94
CA TYR A 105 -0.76 33.10 18.03
C TYR A 105 -0.43 34.00 16.81
N LYS A 106 -0.41 35.32 17.00
CA LYS A 106 -0.19 36.32 15.94
C LYS A 106 1.12 36.13 15.16
N ASN A 107 2.13 35.54 15.80
CA ASN A 107 3.44 35.28 15.21
C ASN A 107 3.60 33.84 14.70
N LEU A 108 2.52 33.06 14.63
CA LEU A 108 2.56 31.72 14.06
C LEU A 108 2.76 31.83 12.55
N SER A 109 3.61 30.99 11.99
CA SER A 109 3.79 30.85 10.55
C SER A 109 3.66 29.39 10.16
N VAL A 110 3.53 29.14 8.86
CA VAL A 110 3.42 27.79 8.29
C VAL A 110 4.62 26.92 8.67
N ASP A 111 5.81 27.49 8.82
CA ASP A 111 7.03 26.77 9.17
C ASP A 111 7.34 26.77 10.68
N SER A 112 6.68 27.61 11.49
CA SER A 112 7.00 27.74 12.92
C SER A 112 6.86 26.42 13.68
N LEU A 113 5.77 25.69 13.44
CA LEU A 113 5.50 24.42 14.11
C LEU A 113 6.33 23.25 13.53
N PRO A 114 6.44 23.07 12.19
CA PRO A 114 7.38 22.15 11.58
C PRO A 114 8.82 22.27 12.10
N LEU A 115 9.36 23.49 12.16
CA LEU A 115 10.72 23.74 12.63
C LEU A 115 10.90 23.34 14.09
N LYS A 116 9.90 23.59 14.94
CA LYS A 116 9.94 23.21 16.36
C LYS A 116 9.89 21.69 16.57
N MET A 117 9.08 20.99 15.78
CA MET A 117 8.85 19.55 15.94
C MET A 117 9.94 18.71 15.26
N PHE A 118 10.37 19.10 14.06
CA PHE A 118 11.19 18.27 13.18
C PHE A 118 12.48 18.94 12.70
N LYS A 119 12.74 20.20 13.11
CA LYS A 119 13.89 21.01 12.68
C LYS A 119 13.99 21.17 11.15
N ARG A 120 12.85 21.06 10.45
CA ARG A 120 12.71 21.12 8.99
C ARG A 120 11.50 21.98 8.63
N LYS A 121 11.53 22.59 7.45
CA LYS A 121 10.39 23.37 6.92
C LYS A 121 9.26 22.43 6.48
N LEU A 122 8.04 22.95 6.35
CA LEU A 122 6.88 22.16 5.95
C LEU A 122 7.11 21.44 4.61
N ASN A 123 7.69 22.15 3.66
CA ASN A 123 8.01 21.64 2.32
C ASN A 123 9.20 20.66 2.28
N GLU A 124 9.73 20.25 3.43
CA GLU A 124 10.77 19.24 3.59
C GLU A 124 10.26 18.03 4.39
N LEU A 125 9.02 18.10 4.88
CA LEU A 125 8.40 17.02 5.65
C LEU A 125 7.87 15.90 4.74
N SER A 126 7.86 14.69 5.30
CA SER A 126 7.09 13.56 4.78
C SER A 126 5.59 13.73 5.08
N ARG A 127 4.74 12.95 4.42
CA ARG A 127 3.28 12.98 4.62
C ARG A 127 2.87 12.71 6.06
N HIS A 128 3.54 11.77 6.72
CA HIS A 128 3.24 11.41 8.10
C HIS A 128 3.64 12.53 9.07
N GLU A 129 4.80 13.16 8.85
CA GLU A 129 5.25 14.31 9.64
C GLU A 129 4.31 15.51 9.45
N ALA A 130 3.88 15.80 8.22
CA ALA A 130 2.89 16.84 7.95
C ALA A 130 1.52 16.53 8.58
N GLN A 131 1.12 15.26 8.64
CA GLN A 131 -0.07 14.85 9.38
C GLN A 131 0.09 15.12 10.88
N SER A 132 1.26 14.85 11.47
CA SER A 132 1.54 15.19 12.87
C SER A 132 1.45 16.68 13.14
N VAL A 133 1.97 17.52 12.23
CA VAL A 133 1.80 18.99 12.30
C VAL A 133 0.32 19.36 12.25
N THR A 134 -0.44 18.76 11.33
CA THR A 134 -1.88 19.00 11.18
C THR A 134 -2.65 18.69 12.46
N GLU A 135 -2.43 17.54 13.08
CA GLU A 135 -3.12 17.16 14.33
C GLU A 135 -2.73 18.06 15.50
N ALA A 136 -1.47 18.49 15.57
CA ALA A 136 -1.02 19.46 16.57
C ALA A 136 -1.72 20.82 16.40
N LEU A 137 -1.85 21.33 15.17
CA LEU A 137 -2.58 22.56 14.86
C LEU A 137 -4.07 22.44 15.17
N LYS A 138 -4.71 21.32 14.85
CA LYS A 138 -6.11 21.05 15.25
C LYS A 138 -6.26 21.10 16.76
N GLY A 139 -5.33 20.49 17.50
CA GLY A 139 -5.31 20.54 18.97
C GLY A 139 -5.16 21.97 19.51
N MET A 140 -4.32 22.80 18.88
CA MET A 140 -4.22 24.22 19.22
C MET A 140 -5.54 24.96 18.95
N LEU A 141 -6.20 24.68 17.83
CA LEU A 141 -7.45 25.35 17.45
C LEU A 141 -8.58 25.00 18.42
N ILE A 142 -8.65 23.74 18.86
CA ILE A 142 -9.59 23.29 19.90
C ILE A 142 -9.35 24.06 21.19
N ARG A 143 -8.10 24.12 21.68
CA ARG A 143 -7.78 24.84 22.93
C ARG A 143 -8.13 26.33 22.87
N ALA A 144 -7.88 26.97 21.72
CA ALA A 144 -8.22 28.38 21.53
C ALA A 144 -9.73 28.63 21.47
N ASN A 145 -10.54 27.63 21.11
CA ASN A 145 -11.99 27.75 20.91
C ASN A 145 -12.75 26.68 21.73
N GLN A 146 -12.27 26.42 22.95
CA GLN A 146 -12.70 25.27 23.76
C GLN A 146 -14.21 25.28 24.02
N GLU A 147 -14.77 26.44 24.37
CA GLU A 147 -16.21 26.56 24.65
C GLU A 147 -17.10 26.21 23.45
N GLN A 148 -16.76 26.73 22.27
CA GLN A 148 -17.49 26.41 21.03
C GLN A 148 -17.33 24.94 20.65
N PHE A 149 -16.12 24.40 20.82
CA PHE A 149 -15.85 22.99 20.57
C PHE A 149 -16.69 22.08 21.48
N ASP A 150 -16.75 22.40 22.77
CA ASP A 150 -17.52 21.63 23.75
C ASP A 150 -19.03 21.70 23.49
N GLN A 151 -19.54 22.86 23.03
CA GLN A 151 -20.94 22.98 22.59
C GLN A 151 -21.25 22.06 21.41
N TYR A 152 -20.39 22.03 20.38
CA TYR A 152 -20.58 21.13 19.24
C TYR A 152 -20.52 19.66 19.65
N PHE A 153 -19.58 19.32 20.53
CA PHE A 153 -19.46 17.95 21.02
C PHE A 153 -20.68 17.52 21.83
N LYS A 154 -21.23 18.39 22.69
CA LYS A 154 -22.48 18.16 23.43
C LYS A 154 -23.68 17.97 22.50
N ASN A 155 -23.68 18.62 21.34
CA ASN A 155 -24.71 18.49 20.31
C ASN A 155 -24.52 17.24 19.42
N GLY A 156 -23.62 16.32 19.79
CA GLY A 156 -23.40 15.06 19.06
C GLY A 156 -22.54 15.18 17.80
N ILE A 157 -21.87 16.32 17.60
CA ILE A 157 -20.99 16.53 16.44
C ILE A 157 -19.63 15.86 16.68
N THR A 158 -19.12 15.14 15.69
CA THR A 158 -17.81 14.46 15.78
C THR A 158 -16.68 15.47 15.93
N ARG A 159 -15.59 15.08 16.60
CA ARG A 159 -14.38 15.91 16.78
C ARG A 159 -13.90 16.55 15.47
N SER A 160 -13.80 15.74 14.40
CA SER A 160 -13.31 16.21 13.10
C SER A 160 -14.24 17.27 12.49
N GLU A 161 -15.54 17.04 12.54
CA GLU A 161 -16.54 17.98 12.03
C GLU A 161 -16.58 19.27 12.85
N SER A 162 -16.50 19.18 14.18
CA SER A 162 -16.42 20.35 15.06
C SER A 162 -15.22 21.23 14.74
N VAL A 163 -14.04 20.62 14.54
CA VAL A 163 -12.82 21.34 14.15
C VAL A 163 -13.00 22.04 12.80
N LEU A 164 -13.57 21.36 11.80
CA LEU A 164 -13.81 21.94 10.47
C LEU A 164 -14.82 23.09 10.51
N ARG A 165 -15.87 22.99 11.34
CA ARG A 165 -16.86 24.05 11.53
C ARG A 165 -16.24 25.28 12.16
N ILE A 166 -15.47 25.10 13.24
CA ILE A 166 -14.73 26.20 13.89
C ILE A 166 -13.77 26.85 12.90
N LEU A 167 -12.98 26.05 12.19
CA LEU A 167 -12.06 26.52 11.15
C LEU A 167 -12.77 27.38 10.11
N ARG A 168 -13.86 26.88 9.53
CA ARG A 168 -14.64 27.61 8.52
C ARG A 168 -15.22 28.91 9.08
N LEU A 169 -15.80 28.88 10.28
CA LEU A 169 -16.37 30.07 10.92
C LEU A 169 -15.33 31.17 11.11
N ILE A 170 -14.13 30.82 11.59
CA ILE A 170 -13.05 31.79 11.79
C ILE A 170 -12.57 32.35 10.45
N LEU A 171 -12.38 31.49 9.44
CA LEU A 171 -11.91 31.93 8.12
C LEU A 171 -12.93 32.86 7.44
N VAL A 172 -14.23 32.52 7.48
CA VAL A 172 -15.29 33.37 6.93
C VAL A 172 -15.33 34.72 7.64
N ARG A 173 -15.27 34.75 8.99
CA ARG A 173 -15.20 36.00 9.76
C ARG A 173 -13.97 36.83 9.41
N GLY A 174 -12.82 36.19 9.22
CA GLY A 174 -11.58 36.86 8.82
C GLY A 174 -11.60 37.46 7.41
N MET A 175 -12.50 36.98 6.55
CA MET A 175 -12.69 37.51 5.19
C MET A 175 -13.61 38.75 5.14
N GLY A 176 -14.24 39.13 6.26
CA GLY A 176 -15.12 40.31 6.33
C GLY A 176 -16.46 40.15 5.63
N ILE A 177 -16.94 38.91 5.46
CA ILE A 177 -18.28 38.57 4.93
C ILE A 177 -19.25 38.37 6.09
#